data_AF-A0A8S2Z2Y9-F1
#
_entry.id   AF-A0A8S2Z2Y9-F1
#
_cell.length_a   1.000
_cell.length_b   1.000
_cell.length_c   1.000
_cell.angle_alpha   90.00
_cell.angle_beta   90.00
_cell.angle_gamma   90.00
#
_symmetry.space_group_name_H-M   'P 1'
#
loop_
_entity.id
_entity.type
_entity.pdbx_description
1 polymer ?
#
loop_
_entity_poly.entity_id
_entity_poly.type
_entity_poly.pdbx_seq_one_letter_code
_entity_poly.pdbx_strand_id
1 'polypeptide(L)' 'TITFQFFLIRDDLPLLHAAYDIYYEPIIVSNAKEAIISTCSRFDTDEFINDREKIWREIYYGVKRQL' A
#
# COMPACT_ATOMS: atom_id res chain seq x y z
N THR A 1 10.50 21.23 32.79
CA THR A 1 10.66 20.39 31.59
C THR A 1 10.93 21.31 30.42
N ILE A 2 12.04 21.14 29.71
CA ILE A 2 12.38 21.97 28.54
C ILE A 2 11.92 21.19 27.31
N THR A 3 11.07 21.81 26.49
CA THR A 3 10.55 21.21 25.25
C THR A 3 11.16 21.95 24.08
N PHE A 4 11.94 21.24 23.25
CA PHE A 4 12.46 21.79 22.01
C PHE A 4 11.42 21.60 20.90
N GLN A 5 11.15 22.67 20.16
CA GLN A 5 10.29 22.64 18.99
C GLN A 5 11.18 22.72 17.75
N PHE A 6 11.25 21.61 17.02
CA PHE A 6 12.03 21.52 15.79
C PHE A 6 11.16 22.01 14.63
N PHE A 7 11.73 22.89 13.80
CA PHE A 7 11.12 23.32 12.55
C PHE A 7 11.86 22.64 11.40
N LEU A 8 11.11 21.99 10.51
CA LEU A 8 11.66 21.40 9.30
C LEU A 8 12.13 22.51 8.37
N ILE A 9 13.42 22.51 8.04
CA ILE A 9 14.01 23.43 7.06
C ILE A 9 13.73 22.86 5.66
N ARG A 10 13.49 23.74 4.69
CA ARG A 10 13.13 23.34 3.32
C ARG A 10 14.15 22.40 2.68
N ASP A 11 15.43 22.56 3.02
CA ASP A 11 16.54 21.78 2.49
C ASP A 11 16.56 20.34 3.03
N ASP A 12 15.85 20.05 4.13
CA ASP A 12 15.73 18.72 4.70
C ASP A 12 14.53 17.94 4.12
N LEU A 13 13.63 18.59 3.36
CA LEU A 13 12.50 17.91 2.72
C LEU A 13 12.92 16.74 1.83
N PRO A 14 13.96 16.86 0.95
CA PRO A 14 14.40 15.74 0.13
C PRO A 14 14.85 14.52 0.96
N LEU A 15 15.52 14.77 2.09
CA LEU A 15 15.94 13.72 3.03
C LEU A 15 14.75 13.07 3.73
N LEU A 16 13.76 13.88 4.13
CA LEU A 16 12.51 13.38 4.71
C LEU A 16 11.73 12.54 3.69
N HIS A 17 11.64 12.98 2.44
CA HIS A 17 11.00 12.23 1.36
C HIS A 17 11.75 10.94 1.04
N ALA A 18 13.08 10.97 0.96
CA ALA A 18 13.88 9.76 0.74
C ALA A 18 13.73 8.75 1.89
N ALA A 19 13.72 9.23 3.14
CA ALA A 19 13.42 8.38 4.30
C ALA A 19 11.99 7.85 4.22
N TYR A 20 11.02 8.67 3.82
CA TYR A 20 9.65 8.26 3.61
C TYR A 20 9.59 7.14 2.58
N ASP A 21 10.19 7.30 1.40
CA ASP A 21 10.18 6.29 0.33
C ASP A 21 10.79 4.95 0.79
N ILE A 22 11.92 4.97 1.51
CA ILE A 22 12.59 3.75 2.01
C ILE A 22 11.69 2.94 2.94
N TYR A 23 10.91 3.60 3.79
CA TYR A 23 10.04 2.91 4.77
C TYR A 23 8.61 2.71 4.25
N TYR A 24 8.13 3.59 3.37
CA TYR A 24 6.77 3.60 2.86
C TYR A 24 6.57 2.60 1.74
N GLU A 25 7.54 2.43 0.83
CA GLU A 25 7.45 1.46 -0.25
C GLU A 25 7.30 0.01 0.28
N PRO A 26 8.11 -0.46 1.25
CA PRO A 26 7.91 -1.79 1.84
C PRO A 26 6.54 -1.96 2.51
N ILE A 27 6.05 -0.92 3.19
CA ILE A 27 4.74 -0.94 3.86
C ILE A 27 3.61 -1.02 2.83
N ILE A 28 3.66 -0.19 1.78
CA ILE A 28 2.71 -0.22 0.66
C ILE A 28 2.71 -1.59 -0.01
N VAL A 29 3.88 -2.16 -0.30
CA VAL A 29 3.98 -3.47 -0.94
C VAL A 29 3.45 -4.57 -0.03
N SER A 30 3.72 -4.49 1.29
CA SER A 30 3.20 -5.45 2.26
C SER A 30 1.67 -5.40 2.33
N ASN A 31 1.10 -4.21 2.50
CA ASN A 31 -0.34 -4.00 2.56
C ASN A 31 -1.02 -4.43 1.25
N ALA A 32 -0.44 -4.07 0.10
CA ALA A 32 -0.97 -4.50 -1.19
C ALA A 32 -0.96 -6.02 -1.35
N LYS A 33 0.10 -6.72 -0.91
CA LYS A 33 0.15 -8.19 -0.92
C LYS A 33 -0.93 -8.82 -0.06
N GLU A 34 -1.12 -8.32 1.16
CA GLU A 34 -2.18 -8.78 2.06
C GLU A 34 -3.57 -8.56 1.45
N ALA A 35 -3.81 -7.39 0.86
CA ALA A 35 -5.06 -7.07 0.15
C ALA A 35 -5.35 -8.05 -0.98
N ILE A 36 -4.33 -8.35 -1.80
CA ILE A 36 -4.43 -9.27 -2.93
C ILE A 36 -4.77 -10.67 -2.41
N ILE A 37 -4.02 -11.19 -1.43
CA ILE A 37 -4.23 -12.53 -0.89
C ILE A 37 -5.64 -12.67 -0.29
N SER A 38 -6.06 -11.69 0.52
CA SER A 38 -7.39 -11.68 1.14
C SER A 38 -8.53 -11.61 0.11
N THR A 39 -8.31 -10.91 -1.00
CA THR A 39 -9.31 -10.80 -2.07
C THR A 39 -9.34 -12.09 -2.89
N CYS A 40 -8.17 -12.64 -3.25
CA CYS A 40 -8.05 -13.88 -4.00
C CYS A 40 -8.62 -15.09 -3.25
N SER A 41 -8.52 -15.13 -1.91
CA SER A 41 -9.06 -16.25 -1.11
C SER A 41 -10.58 -16.34 -1.12
N ARG A 42 -11.28 -15.40 -1.75
CA ARG A 42 -12.75 -15.39 -1.89
C ARG A 42 -13.24 -16.05 -3.18
N PHE A 43 -12.34 -16.35 -4.11
CA PHE A 43 -12.66 -16.88 -5.43
C PHE A 43 -12.10 -18.29 -5.59
N ASP A 44 -12.85 -19.13 -6.29
CA ASP A 44 -12.39 -20.48 -6.65
C ASP A 44 -11.60 -20.48 -7.97
N THR A 45 -10.86 -21.55 -8.23
CA THR A 45 -9.98 -21.69 -9.40
C THR A 45 -10.74 -21.54 -10.71
N ASP A 46 -11.97 -22.07 -10.78
CA ASP A 46 -12.82 -21.95 -11.97
C ASP A 46 -13.28 -20.51 -12.21
N GLU A 47 -13.51 -19.73 -11.15
CA GLU A 47 -13.87 -18.31 -11.25
C GLU A 47 -12.68 -17.48 -11.77
N PHE A 48 -11.45 -17.83 -11.38
CA PHE A 48 -10.23 -17.20 -11.91
C PHE A 48 -10.06 -17.36 -13.42
N ILE A 49 -10.51 -18.49 -13.97
CA ILE A 49 -10.40 -18.80 -15.38
C ILE A 49 -11.52 -18.11 -16.18
N ASN A 50 -12.76 -18.16 -15.66
CA ASN A 50 -13.93 -17.71 -16.39
C ASN A 50 -14.23 -16.21 -16.22
N ASP A 51 -13.97 -15.64 -15.04
CA ASP A 51 -14.39 -14.27 -14.65
C ASP A 51 -13.20 -13.35 -14.35
N ARG A 52 -12.13 -13.48 -15.13
CA ARG A 52 -10.87 -12.75 -14.92
C ARG A 52 -11.03 -11.23 -14.79
N GLU A 53 -11.89 -10.61 -15.59
CA GLU A 53 -12.19 -9.16 -15.56
C GLU A 53 -12.80 -8.69 -14.24
N LYS A 54 -13.71 -9.50 -13.69
CA LYS A 54 -14.38 -9.20 -12.42
C LYS A 54 -13.38 -9.30 -11.27
N ILE A 55 -12.54 -10.32 -11.28
CA ILE A 55 -11.53 -10.54 -10.24
C ILE A 55 -10.48 -9.43 -10.25
N TRP A 56 -9.99 -9.02 -11.42
CA TRP A 56 -9.05 -7.88 -11.50
C TRP A 56 -9.61 -6.60 -10.90
N ARG A 57 -10.89 -6.34 -11.14
CA ARG A 57 -11.59 -5.17 -10.60
C ARG A 57 -11.69 -5.25 -9.07
N GLU A 58 -12.07 -6.41 -8.54
CA GLU A 58 -12.16 -6.63 -7.09
C GLU A 58 -10.78 -6.52 -6.42
N ILE A 59 -9.73 -7.08 -7.01
CA ILE A 59 -8.35 -6.93 -6.52
C ILE A 59 -7.93 -5.47 -6.51
N TYR A 60 -8.18 -4.73 -7.59
CA TYR A 60 -7.85 -3.30 -7.68
C TYR A 60 -8.54 -2.49 -6.57
N TYR A 61 -9.84 -2.68 -6.38
CA TYR A 61 -10.56 -1.97 -5.32
C TYR A 61 -10.20 -2.45 -3.92
N GLY A 62 -9.82 -3.72 -3.75
CA GLY A 62 -9.30 -4.27 -2.50
C GLY A 62 -8.00 -3.58 -2.08
N VAL A 63 -7.04 -3.49 -3.00
CA VAL A 63 -5.76 -2.79 -2.77
C VAL A 63 -5.99 -1.30 -2.52
N LYS A 64 -6.82 -0.64 -3.32
CA LYS A 64 -7.09 0.81 -3.20
C LYS A 64 -7.72 1.21 -1.86
N ARG A 65 -8.43 0.31 -1.17
CA ARG A 65 -9.01 0.58 0.16
C ARG A 65 -8.01 0.47 1.30
N GLN A 66 -6.88 -0.20 1.08
CA GLN A 66 -5.84 -0.45 2.09
C GLN A 66 -4.59 0.42 1.92
N LEU A 67 -4.56 1.23 0.86
CA LEU A 67 -3.58 2.29 0.61
C LEU A 67 -4.21 3.66 0.90
#